data_AF-A0A917EK88-F1
#
_entry.id   AF-A0A917EK88-F1
#
_cell.length_a   1.000
_cell.length_b   1.000
_cell.length_c   1.000
_cell.angle_alpha   90.00
_cell.angle_beta   90.00
_cell.angle_gamma   90.00
#
_symmetry.space_group_name_H-M   'P 1'
#
loop_
_entity.id
_entity.type
_entity.pdbx_description
1 polymer ?
#
loop_
_entity_poly.entity_id
_entity_poly.type
_entity_poly.pdbx_seq_one_letter_code
_entity_poly.pdbx_strand_id
1 'polypeptide(L)'
;MTFIIRRDQRAVGQGFFHTAELEAEDGRKLRYVYDCGAMKKYETQRNARIDEYLKAVGANAELDVLFISHIHFDHISGIERLLDKTNGLTVDTIVMPLINVADRLFAYARAANEDPATINDPFFRELVANPANALGRLGPRQLLFVRRGSSDGGAPGSGGDDDVPDGPTDIPRVWGDERARGLNLKLIGRGTGDERKEPFIESDGTEAVTTVVEVDDTLAIAVAGGESCFEWILSPFIDPTIQSKKFLFLRELATVRGISVSRLKSWLGNTANIADLLLNGVPDLAAAYEAVADDFNLTSLCLYSGPKANDGSTEGVYQARLGSYFHAPTLRREIG
;
A
#
# COMPACT_ATOMS: atom_id res chain seq x y z
N MET A 1 -20.06 -11.56 -15.63
CA MET A 1 -18.88 -11.90 -16.45
C MET A 1 -18.02 -12.84 -15.61
N THR A 2 -17.21 -13.71 -16.22
CA THR A 2 -16.32 -14.58 -15.43
C THR A 2 -14.93 -13.97 -15.35
N PHE A 3 -14.37 -13.90 -14.14
CA PHE A 3 -12.96 -13.60 -13.94
C PHE A 3 -12.19 -14.86 -13.57
N ILE A 4 -11.05 -15.07 -14.22
CA ILE A 4 -10.04 -15.99 -13.73
C ILE A 4 -9.12 -15.21 -12.82
N ILE A 5 -9.08 -15.57 -11.53
CA ILE A 5 -8.18 -14.94 -10.56
C ILE A 5 -7.02 -15.89 -10.26
N ARG A 6 -5.80 -15.38 -10.40
CA ARG A 6 -4.56 -16.05 -9.96
C ARG A 6 -3.93 -15.23 -8.85
N ARG A 7 -3.52 -15.89 -7.77
CA ARG A 7 -2.84 -15.27 -6.63
C ARG A 7 -1.69 -16.17 -6.20
N ASP A 8 -0.51 -15.59 -6.04
CA ASP A 8 0.68 -16.30 -5.62
C ASP A 8 1.31 -15.59 -4.42
N GLN A 9 1.43 -16.30 -3.31
CA GLN A 9 2.32 -15.89 -2.22
C GLN A 9 3.75 -16.33 -2.56
N ARG A 10 4.64 -15.37 -2.80
CA ARG A 10 6.01 -15.64 -3.19
C ARG A 10 6.84 -15.95 -1.94
N ALA A 11 7.58 -17.06 -1.97
CA ALA A 11 8.38 -17.52 -0.84
C ALA A 11 9.68 -16.71 -0.68
N VAL A 12 9.58 -15.50 -0.13
CA VAL A 12 10.69 -14.55 0.04
C VAL A 12 11.37 -14.62 1.41
N GLY A 13 10.84 -15.43 2.35
CA GLY A 13 11.30 -15.48 3.74
C GLY A 13 10.41 -14.63 4.65
N GLN A 14 10.99 -14.07 5.72
CA GLN A 14 10.30 -13.13 6.60
C GLN A 14 10.15 -11.78 5.89
N GLY A 15 8.89 -11.39 5.66
CA GLY A 15 8.47 -10.24 4.86
C GLY A 15 7.17 -10.58 4.14
N PHE A 16 6.87 -9.87 3.05
CA PHE A 16 5.67 -10.13 2.26
C PHE A 16 5.90 -9.83 0.78
N PHE A 17 5.52 -10.76 -0.07
CA PHE A 17 5.46 -10.56 -1.52
C PHE A 17 4.30 -11.37 -2.10
N HIS A 18 3.24 -10.67 -2.49
CA HIS A 18 2.05 -11.28 -3.08
C HIS A 18 1.79 -10.72 -4.47
N THR A 19 1.61 -11.59 -5.45
CA THR A 19 1.27 -11.20 -6.82
C THR A 19 -0.11 -11.71 -7.17
N ALA A 20 -0.89 -10.91 -7.89
CA ALA A 20 -2.21 -11.32 -8.32
C ALA A 20 -2.55 -10.81 -9.73
N GLU A 21 -3.33 -11.60 -10.44
CA GLU A 21 -3.88 -11.26 -11.75
C GLU A 21 -5.37 -11.58 -11.80
N LEU A 22 -6.15 -10.65 -12.32
CA LEU A 22 -7.53 -10.85 -12.75
C LEU A 22 -7.56 -10.83 -14.27
N GLU A 23 -8.07 -11.89 -14.87
CA GLU A 23 -8.20 -12.03 -16.32
C GLU A 23 -9.69 -12.16 -16.68
N ALA A 24 -10.18 -11.23 -17.50
CA ALA A 24 -11.51 -11.27 -18.09
C ALA A 24 -11.57 -12.28 -19.25
N GLU A 25 -12.78 -12.71 -19.61
CA GLU A 25 -13.03 -13.65 -20.73
C GLU A 25 -12.48 -13.14 -22.08
N ASP A 26 -12.45 -11.82 -22.28
CA ASP A 26 -11.91 -11.19 -23.49
C ASP A 26 -10.38 -11.02 -23.48
N GLY A 27 -9.71 -11.56 -22.46
CA GLY A 27 -8.26 -11.57 -22.32
C GLY A 27 -7.66 -10.32 -21.70
N ARG A 28 -8.46 -9.30 -21.36
CA ARG A 28 -7.98 -8.14 -20.61
C ARG A 28 -7.60 -8.54 -19.19
N LYS A 29 -6.53 -7.92 -18.67
CA LYS A 29 -5.96 -8.25 -17.37
C LYS A 29 -5.86 -7.03 -16.46
N LEU A 30 -5.96 -7.30 -15.16
CA LEU A 30 -5.49 -6.43 -14.09
C LEU A 30 -4.44 -7.20 -13.28
N ARG A 31 -3.26 -6.63 -13.12
CA ARG A 31 -2.14 -7.13 -12.34
C ARG A 31 -1.92 -6.22 -11.15
N TYR A 32 -1.94 -6.78 -9.95
CA TYR A 32 -1.55 -6.06 -8.76
C TYR A 32 -0.55 -6.84 -7.92
N VAL A 33 0.28 -6.10 -7.20
CA VAL A 33 1.24 -6.63 -6.23
C VAL A 33 0.89 -6.04 -4.88
N TYR A 34 1.02 -6.84 -3.82
CA TYR A 34 0.87 -6.40 -2.44
C TYR A 34 2.17 -6.72 -1.69
N ASP A 35 2.91 -5.68 -1.37
CA ASP A 35 4.32 -5.68 -0.94
C ASP A 35 5.25 -6.51 -1.85
N CYS A 36 6.56 -6.34 -1.70
CA CYS A 36 7.55 -7.19 -2.38
C CYS A 36 8.88 -7.29 -1.63
N GLY A 37 8.82 -7.22 -0.30
CA GLY A 37 10.00 -7.14 0.56
C GLY A 37 10.36 -8.45 1.25
N ALA A 38 11.55 -8.45 1.84
CA ALA A 38 11.97 -9.38 2.87
C ALA A 38 13.04 -8.75 3.76
N MET A 39 13.30 -9.33 4.94
CA MET A 39 14.45 -8.96 5.78
C MET A 39 15.76 -9.04 4.98
N LYS A 40 16.78 -8.27 5.35
CA LYS A 40 18.03 -8.19 4.59
C LYS A 40 18.70 -9.55 4.39
N LYS A 41 18.65 -10.43 5.40
CA LYS A 41 19.19 -11.80 5.33
C LYS A 41 18.56 -12.68 4.24
N TYR A 42 17.40 -12.30 3.70
CA TYR A 42 16.70 -13.00 2.62
C TYR A 42 16.74 -12.27 1.27
N GLU A 43 17.59 -11.26 1.12
CA GLU A 43 17.70 -10.45 -0.10
C GLU A 43 17.89 -11.29 -1.37
N THR A 44 18.75 -12.31 -1.33
CA THR A 44 18.99 -13.19 -2.48
C THR A 44 17.72 -13.95 -2.88
N GLN A 45 16.99 -14.50 -1.90
CA GLN A 45 15.74 -15.23 -2.14
C GLN A 45 14.65 -14.30 -2.65
N ARG A 46 14.49 -13.12 -2.04
CA ARG A 46 13.58 -12.07 -2.49
C ARG A 46 13.84 -11.70 -3.94
N ASN A 47 15.09 -11.37 -4.28
CA ASN A 47 15.47 -10.99 -5.64
C ASN A 47 15.20 -12.12 -6.64
N ALA A 48 15.51 -13.37 -6.28
CA ALA A 48 15.20 -14.52 -7.13
C ALA A 48 13.69 -14.70 -7.38
N ARG A 49 12.84 -14.47 -6.37
CA ARG A 49 11.37 -14.53 -6.56
C ARG A 49 10.86 -13.38 -7.43
N ILE A 50 11.44 -12.19 -7.31
CA ILE A 50 11.12 -11.04 -8.19
C ILE A 50 11.52 -11.37 -9.63
N ASP A 51 12.73 -11.88 -9.85
CA ASP A 51 13.22 -12.23 -11.19
C ASP A 51 12.38 -13.33 -11.85
N GLU A 52 11.97 -14.35 -11.07
CA GLU A 52 11.03 -15.37 -11.53
C GLU A 52 9.67 -14.78 -11.94
N TYR A 53 9.16 -13.82 -11.17
CA TYR A 53 7.91 -13.14 -11.49
C TYR A 53 8.03 -12.28 -12.76
N LEU A 54 9.07 -11.46 -12.87
CA LEU A 54 9.36 -10.62 -14.04
C LEU A 54 9.48 -11.48 -15.31
N LYS A 55 10.17 -12.62 -15.21
CA LYS A 55 10.27 -13.58 -16.32
C LYS A 55 8.91 -14.18 -16.70
N ALA A 56 8.05 -14.47 -15.72
CA ALA A 56 6.74 -15.08 -15.96
C ALA A 56 5.75 -14.12 -16.63
N VAL A 57 5.76 -12.83 -16.26
CA VAL A 57 4.87 -11.82 -16.85
C VAL A 57 5.38 -11.28 -18.19
N GLY A 58 6.70 -11.39 -18.44
CA GLY A 58 7.33 -10.97 -19.69
C GLY A 58 7.86 -9.53 -19.65
N ALA A 59 8.73 -9.22 -20.61
CA ALA A 59 9.36 -7.90 -20.72
C ALA A 59 8.34 -6.80 -21.00
N ASN A 60 8.57 -5.61 -20.44
CA ASN A 60 7.72 -4.42 -20.58
C ASN A 60 6.28 -4.62 -20.09
N ALA A 61 6.04 -5.59 -19.19
CA ALA A 61 4.74 -5.77 -18.59
C ALA A 61 4.39 -4.60 -17.66
N GLU A 62 3.14 -4.17 -17.70
CA GLU A 62 2.60 -3.15 -16.80
C GLU A 62 2.13 -3.78 -15.47
N LEU A 63 2.31 -3.03 -14.39
CA LEU A 63 1.75 -3.29 -13.08
C LEU A 63 0.66 -2.26 -12.81
N ASP A 64 -0.60 -2.67 -12.74
CA ASP A 64 -1.70 -1.73 -12.61
C ASP A 64 -1.74 -1.09 -11.23
N VAL A 65 -1.51 -1.88 -10.18
CA VAL A 65 -1.51 -1.39 -8.81
C VAL A 65 -0.44 -2.06 -7.97
N LEU A 66 0.42 -1.28 -7.33
CA LEU A 66 1.27 -1.73 -6.23
C LEU A 66 0.66 -1.26 -4.90
N PHE A 67 0.25 -2.19 -4.05
CA PHE A 67 -0.13 -1.90 -2.68
C PHE A 67 1.07 -2.07 -1.74
N ILE A 68 1.28 -1.10 -0.88
CA ILE A 68 2.25 -1.14 0.21
C ILE A 68 1.46 -1.17 1.52
N SER A 69 1.62 -2.24 2.30
CA SER A 69 0.90 -2.39 3.57
C SER A 69 1.39 -1.37 4.61
N HIS A 70 2.71 -1.22 4.72
CA HIS A 70 3.40 -0.26 5.58
C HIS A 70 4.88 -0.19 5.14
N ILE A 71 5.66 0.67 5.77
CA ILE A 71 7.03 1.01 5.31
C ILE A 71 8.14 0.34 6.13
N HIS A 72 7.90 -0.81 6.77
CA HIS A 72 9.03 -1.58 7.29
C HIS A 72 9.86 -2.08 6.11
N PHE A 73 11.18 -2.08 6.28
CA PHE A 73 12.11 -2.46 5.21
C PHE A 73 11.79 -3.83 4.61
N ASP A 74 11.39 -4.80 5.43
CA ASP A 74 11.05 -6.17 5.01
C ASP A 74 9.74 -6.28 4.20
N HIS A 75 9.02 -5.18 3.97
CA HIS A 75 7.86 -5.12 3.07
C HIS A 75 8.15 -4.34 1.78
N ILE A 76 9.06 -3.37 1.83
CA ILE A 76 9.36 -2.46 0.71
C ILE A 76 10.67 -2.78 -0.03
N SER A 77 11.54 -3.61 0.54
CA SER A 77 12.94 -3.73 0.09
C SER A 77 13.15 -4.31 -1.30
N GLY A 78 12.10 -4.83 -1.95
CA GLY A 78 12.16 -5.28 -3.34
C GLY A 78 11.59 -4.31 -4.36
N ILE A 79 11.03 -3.16 -3.94
CA ILE A 79 10.30 -2.23 -4.81
C ILE A 79 11.19 -1.72 -5.94
N GLU A 80 12.41 -1.26 -5.63
CA GLU A 80 13.34 -0.76 -6.66
C GLU A 80 13.70 -1.82 -7.70
N ARG A 81 13.79 -3.10 -7.31
CA ARG A 81 14.06 -4.19 -8.26
C ARG A 81 12.82 -4.56 -9.08
N LEU A 82 11.65 -4.57 -8.44
CA LEU A 82 10.39 -4.87 -9.12
C LEU A 82 10.05 -3.82 -10.18
N LEU A 83 10.36 -2.55 -9.89
CA LEU A 83 10.04 -1.38 -10.73
C LEU A 83 11.30 -0.76 -11.35
N ASP A 84 12.36 -1.55 -11.53
CA ASP A 84 13.57 -1.10 -12.20
C ASP A 84 13.24 -0.56 -13.59
N LYS A 85 13.73 0.65 -13.93
CA LYS A 85 13.39 1.33 -15.20
C LYS A 85 13.83 0.56 -16.45
N THR A 86 14.74 -0.41 -16.32
CA THR A 86 15.29 -1.17 -17.46
C THR A 86 14.71 -2.58 -17.55
N ASN A 87 14.56 -3.28 -16.41
CA ASN A 87 14.24 -4.70 -16.36
C ASN A 87 12.98 -5.02 -15.54
N GLY A 88 12.38 -4.02 -14.90
CA GLY A 88 11.20 -4.17 -14.04
C GLY A 88 9.88 -3.95 -14.77
N LEU A 89 8.83 -3.78 -13.97
CA LEU A 89 7.48 -3.43 -14.43
C LEU A 89 7.29 -1.92 -14.47
N THR A 90 6.50 -1.44 -15.43
CA THR A 90 6.00 -0.07 -15.39
C THR A 90 4.74 -0.02 -14.55
N VAL A 91 4.78 0.69 -13.41
CA VAL A 91 3.62 0.80 -12.51
C VAL A 91 2.70 1.95 -12.92
N ASP A 92 1.38 1.74 -12.90
CA ASP A 92 0.41 2.83 -13.10
C ASP A 92 0.09 3.56 -11.79
N THR A 93 -0.29 2.80 -10.75
CA THR A 93 -0.68 3.38 -9.45
C THR A 93 0.05 2.69 -8.30
N ILE A 94 0.58 3.48 -7.36
CA ILE A 94 1.07 2.97 -6.07
C ILE A 94 0.10 3.41 -4.97
N VAL A 95 -0.37 2.47 -4.16
CA VAL A 95 -1.28 2.69 -3.04
C VAL A 95 -0.53 2.39 -1.74
N MET A 96 -0.55 3.31 -0.77
CA MET A 96 0.04 3.09 0.55
C MET A 96 -0.79 3.78 1.62
N PRO A 97 -0.71 3.38 2.91
CA PRO A 97 -1.32 4.17 3.97
C PRO A 97 -0.71 5.58 4.03
N LEU A 98 -1.50 6.57 4.44
CA LEU A 98 -0.99 7.90 4.75
C LEU A 98 -0.25 7.86 6.10
N ILE A 99 1.08 7.78 6.04
CA ILE A 99 1.93 7.62 7.23
C ILE A 99 2.50 8.97 7.67
N ASN A 100 2.22 9.36 8.91
CA ASN A 100 2.77 10.60 9.46
C ASN A 100 4.27 10.48 9.81
N VAL A 101 4.93 11.62 10.01
CA VAL A 101 6.39 11.66 10.26
C VAL A 101 6.81 10.77 11.44
N ALA A 102 6.04 10.74 12.52
CA ALA A 102 6.40 9.97 13.72
C ALA A 102 6.45 8.46 13.45
N ASP A 103 5.45 7.93 12.75
CA ASP A 103 5.42 6.53 12.34
C ASP A 103 6.56 6.19 11.36
N ARG A 104 6.90 7.11 10.45
CA ARG A 104 8.02 6.94 9.51
C ARG A 104 9.36 6.86 10.24
N LEU A 105 9.60 7.78 11.16
CA LEU A 105 10.78 7.77 12.02
C LEU A 105 10.83 6.53 12.90
N PHE A 106 9.68 6.09 13.41
CA PHE A 106 9.59 4.87 14.19
C PHE A 106 9.97 3.63 13.37
N ALA A 107 9.46 3.48 12.14
CA ALA A 107 9.84 2.39 11.23
C ALA A 107 11.35 2.38 10.95
N TYR A 108 11.96 3.55 10.76
CA TYR A 108 13.41 3.67 10.58
C TYR A 108 14.20 3.33 11.85
N ALA A 109 13.75 3.81 13.01
CA ALA A 109 14.37 3.52 14.29
C ALA A 109 14.30 2.02 14.64
N ARG A 110 13.17 1.38 14.32
CA ARG A 110 13.02 -0.07 14.39
C ARG A 110 14.05 -0.79 13.53
N ALA A 111 14.15 -0.40 12.26
CA ALA A 111 15.14 -0.95 11.34
C ALA A 111 16.58 -0.76 11.85
N ALA A 112 16.89 0.39 12.45
CA ALA A 112 18.20 0.66 13.07
C ALA A 112 18.54 -0.31 14.21
N ASN A 113 17.54 -0.83 14.91
CA ASN A 113 17.70 -1.77 16.03
C ASN A 113 17.66 -3.24 15.59
N GLU A 114 16.72 -3.60 14.71
CA GLU A 114 16.45 -4.99 14.34
C GLU A 114 17.27 -5.48 13.14
N ASP A 115 17.56 -4.61 12.17
CA ASP A 115 18.32 -4.94 10.97
C ASP A 115 19.19 -3.73 10.52
N PRO A 116 20.26 -3.38 11.28
CA PRO A 116 20.99 -2.11 11.11
C PRO A 116 21.65 -1.93 9.74
N ALA A 117 21.79 -2.99 8.94
CA ALA A 117 22.30 -2.87 7.57
C ALA A 117 21.32 -2.12 6.66
N THR A 118 20.03 -2.15 6.97
CA THR A 118 18.94 -1.62 6.13
C THR A 118 18.81 -0.10 6.17
N ILE A 119 19.21 0.54 7.26
CA ILE A 119 19.10 2.00 7.39
C ILE A 119 20.04 2.77 6.47
N ASN A 120 20.99 2.09 5.81
CA ASN A 120 21.88 2.69 4.81
C ASN A 120 21.30 2.69 3.40
N ASP A 121 20.14 2.05 3.21
CA ASP A 121 19.44 2.01 1.94
C ASP A 121 18.92 3.41 1.54
N PRO A 122 19.35 3.96 0.39
CA PRO A 122 18.97 5.32 -0.03
C PRO A 122 17.46 5.46 -0.26
N PHE A 123 16.83 4.46 -0.89
CA PHE A 123 15.40 4.46 -1.14
C PHE A 123 14.60 4.43 0.16
N PHE A 124 14.99 3.59 1.11
CA PHE A 124 14.33 3.54 2.41
C PHE A 124 14.44 4.86 3.17
N ARG A 125 15.63 5.48 3.19
CA ARG A 125 15.80 6.82 3.80
C ARG A 125 14.92 7.87 3.15
N GLU A 126 14.88 7.88 1.83
CA GLU A 126 14.06 8.83 1.10
C GLU A 126 12.57 8.58 1.31
N LEU A 127 12.13 7.32 1.32
CA LEU A 127 10.75 6.96 1.63
C LEU A 127 10.36 7.41 3.04
N VAL A 128 11.26 7.28 4.03
CA VAL A 128 11.03 7.78 5.39
C VAL A 128 10.98 9.31 5.43
N ALA A 129 11.85 10.01 4.68
CA ALA A 129 11.90 11.47 4.67
C ALA A 129 10.75 12.11 3.88
N ASN A 130 10.50 11.62 2.67
CA ASN A 130 9.48 12.09 1.74
C ASN A 130 8.96 10.93 0.86
N PRO A 131 7.88 10.24 1.29
CA PRO A 131 7.32 9.12 0.54
C PRO A 131 6.90 9.48 -0.88
N ALA A 132 6.34 10.67 -1.10
CA ALA A 132 5.85 11.07 -2.41
C ALA A 132 7.00 11.27 -3.41
N ASN A 133 8.13 11.82 -2.97
CA ASN A 133 9.34 11.92 -3.79
C ASN A 133 9.94 10.52 -4.08
N ALA A 134 10.14 9.71 -3.04
CA ALA A 134 10.71 8.36 -3.19
C ALA A 134 9.92 7.48 -4.17
N LEU A 135 8.58 7.50 -4.04
CA LEU A 135 7.70 6.71 -4.90
C LEU A 135 7.48 7.36 -6.27
N GLY A 136 7.51 8.70 -6.35
CA GLY A 136 7.39 9.43 -7.61
C GLY A 136 8.50 9.08 -8.61
N ARG A 137 9.74 8.87 -8.12
CA ARG A 137 10.88 8.44 -8.94
C ARG A 137 10.71 7.08 -9.62
N LEU A 138 9.82 6.23 -9.10
CA LEU A 138 9.49 4.93 -9.68
C LEU A 138 8.60 5.08 -10.93
N GLY A 139 8.20 6.31 -11.27
CA GLY A 139 7.44 6.65 -12.47
C GLY A 139 5.96 6.24 -12.48
N PRO A 140 5.22 6.14 -11.36
CA PRO A 140 3.79 5.90 -11.45
C PRO A 140 3.07 7.11 -12.02
N ARG A 141 1.93 6.87 -12.70
CA ARG A 141 1.01 7.95 -13.10
C ARG A 141 0.49 8.70 -11.87
N GLN A 142 0.29 7.98 -10.76
CA GLN A 142 -0.19 8.57 -9.50
C GLN A 142 0.16 7.74 -8.26
N LEU A 143 0.13 8.42 -7.13
CA LEU A 143 0.24 7.87 -5.78
C LEU A 143 -1.09 8.05 -5.05
N LEU A 144 -1.56 6.99 -4.40
CA LEU A 144 -2.79 7.00 -3.62
C LEU A 144 -2.46 6.76 -2.15
N PHE A 145 -2.60 7.79 -1.34
CA PHE A 145 -2.33 7.74 0.10
C PHE A 145 -3.64 7.56 0.87
N VAL A 146 -3.80 6.39 1.46
CA VAL A 146 -5.04 5.98 2.13
C VAL A 146 -5.01 6.42 3.59
N ARG A 147 -5.90 7.33 3.97
CA ARG A 147 -6.15 7.72 5.36
C ARG A 147 -7.38 7.02 5.88
N ARG A 148 -7.47 6.89 7.20
CA ARG A 148 -8.69 6.41 7.84
C ARG A 148 -9.81 7.43 7.64
N GLY A 149 -10.95 6.98 7.11
CA GLY A 149 -12.18 7.75 7.02
C GLY A 149 -12.87 7.91 8.39
N SER A 150 -13.99 8.63 8.42
CA SER A 150 -14.79 8.80 9.64
C SER A 150 -15.11 7.45 10.30
N SER A 151 -15.08 7.40 11.63
CA SER A 151 -15.24 6.18 12.45
C SER A 151 -16.48 5.32 12.13
N ASP A 152 -17.47 5.94 11.50
CA ASP A 152 -18.81 5.39 11.29
C ASP A 152 -18.98 4.83 9.87
N GLY A 153 -17.98 5.01 8.99
CA GLY A 153 -18.05 4.65 7.57
C GLY A 153 -17.78 3.17 7.26
N GLY A 154 -17.20 2.43 8.20
CA GLY A 154 -16.84 1.02 8.01
C GLY A 154 -15.89 0.78 6.82
N ALA A 155 -15.65 -0.48 6.46
CA ALA A 155 -14.92 -0.78 5.23
C ALA A 155 -15.79 -0.42 3.99
N PRO A 156 -15.19 -0.12 2.82
CA PRO A 156 -15.93 0.08 1.58
C PRO A 156 -16.81 -1.14 1.29
N GLY A 157 -18.09 -0.93 0.95
CA GLY A 157 -19.04 -2.04 0.75
C GLY A 157 -19.80 -2.49 2.02
N SER A 158 -19.54 -1.90 3.19
CA SER A 158 -20.21 -2.26 4.46
C SER A 158 -21.57 -1.60 4.69
N GLY A 159 -21.88 -0.50 3.98
CA GLY A 159 -23.20 0.13 3.97
C GLY A 159 -23.98 -0.31 2.75
N GLY A 160 -24.85 -1.32 2.89
CA GLY A 160 -25.65 -1.89 1.78
C GLY A 160 -26.43 -0.86 0.95
N ASP A 161 -26.87 -1.27 -0.25
CA ASP A 161 -27.68 -0.64 -1.34
C ASP A 161 -27.48 0.86 -1.68
N ASP A 162 -27.09 1.71 -0.73
CA ASP A 162 -26.78 3.14 -0.90
C ASP A 162 -25.31 3.38 -1.31
N ASP A 163 -24.55 2.32 -1.65
CA ASP A 163 -23.27 2.45 -2.34
C ASP A 163 -23.54 2.85 -3.80
N VAL A 164 -23.65 4.16 -4.02
CA VAL A 164 -23.90 4.76 -5.33
C VAL A 164 -22.88 4.18 -6.33
N PRO A 165 -23.31 3.61 -7.48
CA PRO A 165 -22.41 3.08 -8.52
C PRO A 165 -21.44 4.13 -9.08
N ASP A 166 -21.84 5.39 -8.95
CA ASP A 166 -21.02 6.57 -9.12
C ASP A 166 -20.44 6.93 -7.76
N GLY A 167 -19.17 6.56 -7.52
CA GLY A 167 -18.38 7.14 -6.44
C GLY A 167 -18.40 8.69 -6.48
N PRO A 168 -17.77 9.36 -5.52
CA PRO A 168 -17.90 10.80 -5.38
C PRO A 168 -17.59 11.53 -6.71
N THR A 169 -18.56 12.28 -7.24
CA THR A 169 -18.46 13.00 -8.52
C THR A 169 -17.31 14.01 -8.55
N ASP A 170 -16.82 14.37 -7.36
CA ASP A 170 -15.88 15.46 -7.13
C ASP A 170 -14.46 14.96 -6.85
N ILE A 171 -14.18 13.64 -6.90
CA ILE A 171 -12.82 13.12 -6.84
C ILE A 171 -12.26 13.12 -8.28
N PRO A 172 -11.36 14.07 -8.63
CA PRO A 172 -10.93 14.22 -10.01
C PRO A 172 -10.16 12.98 -10.47
N ARG A 173 -10.72 12.22 -11.43
CA ARG A 173 -10.04 11.27 -12.33
C ARG A 173 -8.88 10.44 -11.75
N VAL A 174 -9.02 9.90 -10.54
CA VAL A 174 -8.02 8.98 -9.96
C VAL A 174 -7.89 7.73 -10.85
N TRP A 175 -9.00 7.25 -11.41
CA TRP A 175 -9.01 6.22 -12.45
C TRP A 175 -10.18 6.48 -13.40
N GLY A 176 -9.97 6.37 -14.72
CA GLY A 176 -11.09 6.48 -15.67
C GLY A 176 -10.84 7.09 -17.05
N ASP A 177 -9.62 7.44 -17.46
CA ASP A 177 -9.41 7.58 -18.92
C ASP A 177 -9.35 6.17 -19.51
N GLU A 178 -9.97 5.97 -20.70
CA GLU A 178 -9.93 4.71 -21.44
C GLU A 178 -8.48 4.21 -21.49
N ARG A 179 -8.15 3.23 -20.65
CA ARG A 179 -6.88 2.53 -20.82
C ARG A 179 -6.95 1.92 -22.21
N ALA A 180 -6.03 2.30 -23.09
CA ALA A 180 -5.95 1.74 -24.43
C ALA A 180 -5.88 0.19 -24.40
N ARG A 181 -5.44 -0.38 -23.25
CA ARG A 181 -5.38 -1.82 -22.94
C ARG A 181 -5.65 -2.03 -21.44
N GLY A 182 -6.51 -2.98 -21.06
CA GLY A 182 -6.72 -3.40 -19.66
C GLY A 182 -8.16 -3.26 -19.14
N LEU A 183 -8.38 -3.66 -17.88
CA LEU A 183 -9.69 -3.53 -17.21
C LEU A 183 -9.95 -2.08 -16.79
N ASN A 184 -11.22 -1.68 -16.78
CA ASN A 184 -11.64 -0.36 -16.35
C ASN A 184 -11.62 -0.29 -14.82
N LEU A 185 -11.01 0.76 -14.28
CA LEU A 185 -10.90 1.00 -12.85
C LEU A 185 -11.68 2.26 -12.47
N LYS A 186 -12.46 2.19 -11.40
CA LYS A 186 -13.23 3.33 -10.88
C LYS A 186 -13.17 3.34 -9.36
N LEU A 187 -13.08 4.52 -8.77
CA LEU A 187 -13.22 4.67 -7.32
C LEU A 187 -14.71 4.65 -6.94
N ILE A 188 -15.08 3.85 -5.94
CA ILE A 188 -16.44 3.72 -5.40
C ILE A 188 -16.41 3.85 -3.88
N GLY A 189 -17.56 4.11 -3.26
CA GLY A 189 -17.70 4.26 -1.81
C GLY A 189 -18.13 5.67 -1.41
N ARG A 190 -17.99 6.01 -0.13
CA ARG A 190 -18.58 7.22 0.48
C ARG A 190 -17.56 8.22 1.03
N GLY A 191 -16.28 7.94 0.86
CA GLY A 191 -15.21 8.78 1.37
C GLY A 191 -14.91 10.01 0.52
N THR A 192 -13.93 10.78 0.96
CA THR A 192 -13.44 11.96 0.26
C THR A 192 -12.04 11.71 -0.29
N GLY A 193 -11.65 12.52 -1.26
CA GLY A 193 -10.31 12.50 -1.82
C GLY A 193 -9.82 13.90 -2.16
N ASP A 194 -8.53 14.15 -1.93
CA ASP A 194 -7.86 15.40 -2.21
C ASP A 194 -6.68 15.15 -3.16
N GLU A 195 -6.73 15.71 -4.37
CA GLU A 195 -5.64 15.63 -5.34
C GLU A 195 -4.69 16.82 -5.17
N ARG A 196 -3.39 16.54 -5.22
CA ARG A 196 -2.35 17.55 -5.42
C ARG A 196 -1.28 17.08 -6.41
N LYS A 197 -0.58 18.04 -6.99
CA LYS A 197 0.67 17.79 -7.71
C LYS A 197 1.84 17.93 -6.75
N GLU A 198 2.65 16.89 -6.65
CA GLU A 198 3.85 16.88 -5.81
C GLU A 198 5.10 16.94 -6.70
N PRO A 199 5.93 17.99 -6.59
CA PRO A 199 7.21 18.03 -7.29
C PRO A 199 8.18 17.03 -6.65
N PHE A 200 9.01 16.41 -7.49
CA PHE A 200 10.08 15.56 -7.05
C PHE A 200 11.30 15.74 -7.96
N ILE A 201 12.46 15.32 -7.48
CA ILE A 201 13.72 15.43 -8.22
C ILE A 201 14.07 14.05 -8.75
N GLU A 202 14.24 13.88 -10.05
CA GLU A 202 14.72 12.64 -10.68
C GLU A 202 16.21 12.37 -10.36
N SER A 203 16.66 11.15 -10.65
CA SER A 203 18.06 10.75 -10.41
C SER A 203 19.09 11.59 -11.17
N ASP A 204 18.69 12.21 -12.29
CA ASP A 204 19.53 13.11 -13.09
C ASP A 204 19.45 14.58 -12.63
N GLY A 205 18.72 14.87 -11.55
CA GLY A 205 18.53 16.20 -11.00
C GLY A 205 17.41 17.02 -11.65
N THR A 206 16.67 16.46 -12.60
CA THR A 206 15.54 17.15 -13.22
C THR A 206 14.33 17.21 -12.29
N GLU A 207 13.60 18.32 -12.33
CA GLU A 207 12.32 18.45 -11.63
C GLU A 207 11.22 17.75 -12.44
N ALA A 208 10.49 16.86 -11.77
CA ALA A 208 9.33 16.17 -12.29
C ALA A 208 8.15 16.33 -11.32
N VAL A 209 6.96 15.94 -11.76
CA VAL A 209 5.74 16.06 -10.97
C VAL A 209 5.01 14.73 -10.97
N THR A 210 4.61 14.28 -9.78
CA THR A 210 3.69 13.14 -9.63
C THR A 210 2.35 13.62 -9.09
N THR A 211 1.29 12.88 -9.39
CA THR A 211 -0.05 13.16 -8.85
C THR A 211 -0.19 12.39 -7.54
N VAL A 212 -0.43 13.10 -6.43
CA VAL A 212 -0.73 12.48 -5.14
C VAL A 212 -2.18 12.71 -4.83
N VAL A 213 -2.88 11.63 -4.50
CA VAL A 213 -4.28 11.66 -4.12
C VAL A 213 -4.39 11.08 -2.72
N GLU A 214 -4.82 11.88 -1.76
CA GLU A 214 -5.14 11.39 -0.42
C GLU A 214 -6.61 10.97 -0.41
N VAL A 215 -6.91 9.73 -0.02
CA VAL A 215 -8.28 9.19 -0.04
C VAL A 215 -8.62 8.52 1.28
N ASP A 216 -9.89 8.55 1.64
CA ASP A 216 -10.41 7.76 2.74
C ASP A 216 -10.40 6.25 2.44
N ASP A 217 -10.13 5.45 3.46
CA ASP A 217 -10.21 3.99 3.44
C ASP A 217 -11.63 3.46 3.35
N THR A 218 -12.63 4.33 3.27
CA THR A 218 -14.03 4.05 2.92
C THR A 218 -14.28 4.10 1.41
N LEU A 219 -13.22 4.32 0.62
CA LEU A 219 -13.22 4.23 -0.84
C LEU A 219 -12.50 2.96 -1.31
N ALA A 220 -12.99 2.37 -2.39
CA ALA A 220 -12.42 1.19 -3.01
C ALA A 220 -12.30 1.31 -4.52
N ILE A 221 -11.45 0.47 -5.11
CA ILE A 221 -11.26 0.35 -6.55
C ILE A 221 -12.21 -0.71 -7.08
N ALA A 222 -13.22 -0.30 -7.83
CA ALA A 222 -14.06 -1.19 -8.59
C ALA A 222 -13.41 -1.53 -9.93
N VAL A 223 -13.40 -2.81 -10.28
CA VAL A 223 -12.87 -3.32 -11.54
C VAL A 223 -14.03 -3.74 -12.42
N ALA A 224 -14.12 -3.16 -13.62
CA ALA A 224 -15.13 -3.47 -14.62
C ALA A 224 -14.50 -4.15 -15.86
N GLY A 225 -15.10 -5.28 -16.24
CA GLY A 225 -14.82 -5.98 -17.49
C GLY A 225 -15.67 -5.53 -18.67
N GLY A 226 -16.45 -4.44 -18.57
CA GLY A 226 -17.37 -3.99 -19.62
C GLY A 226 -18.07 -2.67 -19.27
N GLU A 227 -19.12 -2.30 -20.02
CA GLU A 227 -19.72 -0.96 -19.95
C GLU A 227 -20.53 -0.65 -18.67
N SER A 228 -20.90 -1.61 -17.81
CA SER A 228 -21.85 -1.24 -16.73
C SER A 228 -21.98 -2.13 -15.49
N CYS A 229 -21.24 -3.24 -15.34
CA CYS A 229 -21.30 -4.05 -14.13
C CYS A 229 -19.92 -4.22 -13.49
N PHE A 230 -19.74 -3.63 -12.30
CA PHE A 230 -18.55 -3.80 -11.47
C PHE A 230 -18.69 -5.07 -10.64
N GLU A 231 -17.82 -6.05 -10.88
CA GLU A 231 -17.95 -7.39 -10.29
C GLU A 231 -16.83 -7.72 -9.32
N TRP A 232 -15.75 -6.92 -9.29
CA TRP A 232 -14.62 -7.11 -8.38
C TRP A 232 -14.17 -5.81 -7.75
N ILE A 233 -13.77 -5.87 -6.48
CA ILE A 233 -13.37 -4.72 -5.68
C ILE A 233 -11.99 -4.98 -5.06
N LEU A 234 -11.11 -3.99 -5.17
CA LEU A 234 -9.90 -3.84 -4.38
C LEU A 234 -10.14 -2.75 -3.33
N SER A 235 -10.33 -3.14 -2.08
CA SER A 235 -10.75 -2.25 -1.00
C SER A 235 -9.64 -2.15 0.05
N PRO A 236 -8.79 -1.09 0.00
CA PRO A 236 -7.82 -0.83 1.05
C PRO A 236 -8.54 -0.40 2.35
N PHE A 237 -8.03 -0.83 3.49
CA PHE A 237 -8.60 -0.52 4.80
C PHE A 237 -7.49 -0.26 5.82
N ILE A 238 -7.64 0.76 6.68
CA ILE A 238 -6.69 1.04 7.75
C ILE A 238 -7.27 0.54 9.07
N ASP A 239 -6.61 -0.44 9.70
CA ASP A 239 -7.12 -1.06 10.93
C ASP A 239 -7.23 -0.03 12.07
N PRO A 240 -8.44 0.20 12.61
CA PRO A 240 -8.69 1.20 13.63
C PRO A 240 -8.12 0.84 15.02
N THR A 241 -7.79 -0.43 15.25
CA THR A 241 -7.33 -0.96 16.53
C THR A 241 -5.84 -0.71 16.77
N ILE A 242 -5.12 -0.24 15.74
CA ILE A 242 -3.71 0.13 15.82
C ILE A 242 -3.55 1.40 16.66
N GLN A 243 -3.38 1.21 17.97
CA GLN A 243 -3.06 2.28 18.91
C GLN A 243 -1.60 2.66 18.79
N SER A 244 -1.33 3.70 18.02
CA SER A 244 0.03 4.17 17.87
C SER A 244 0.51 4.87 19.16
N LYS A 245 1.63 4.45 19.74
CA LYS A 245 2.30 5.17 20.84
C LYS A 245 3.10 6.39 20.32
N LYS A 246 2.69 6.99 19.19
CA LYS A 246 3.35 8.13 18.50
C LYS A 246 3.70 9.27 19.45
N PHE A 247 2.80 9.59 20.37
CA PHE A 247 3.04 10.64 21.37
C PHE A 247 4.19 10.30 22.32
N LEU A 248 4.27 9.04 22.78
CA LEU A 248 5.37 8.58 23.64
C LEU A 248 6.69 8.59 22.87
N PHE A 249 6.72 8.06 21.64
CA PHE A 249 7.92 8.11 20.80
C PHE A 249 8.45 9.54 20.59
N LEU A 250 7.57 10.48 20.22
CA LEU A 250 7.96 11.89 20.06
C LEU A 250 8.40 12.54 21.38
N ARG A 251 7.81 12.12 22.52
CA ARG A 251 8.23 12.60 23.84
C ARG A 251 9.65 12.13 24.15
N GLU A 252 9.94 10.84 23.97
CA GLU A 252 11.28 10.30 24.23
C GLU A 252 12.33 10.90 23.29
N LEU A 253 12.03 11.02 22.00
CA LEU A 253 12.92 11.68 21.04
C LEU A 253 13.19 13.15 21.41
N ALA A 254 12.18 13.88 21.89
CA ALA A 254 12.34 15.26 22.35
C ALA A 254 13.22 15.35 23.61
N THR A 255 13.02 14.42 24.56
CA THR A 255 13.83 14.29 25.78
C THR A 255 15.30 14.04 25.45
N VAL A 256 15.59 13.05 24.59
CA VAL A 256 16.96 12.70 24.18
C VAL A 256 17.65 13.89 23.50
N ARG A 257 16.91 14.65 22.69
CA ARG A 257 17.42 15.84 22.00
C ARG A 257 17.42 17.13 22.84
N GLY A 258 16.98 17.07 24.10
CA GLY A 258 16.94 18.23 24.99
C GLY A 258 16.03 19.37 24.52
N ILE A 259 14.98 19.08 23.77
CA ILE A 259 14.03 20.07 23.24
C ILE A 259 12.58 19.74 23.65
N SER A 260 11.67 20.70 23.54
CA SER A 260 10.25 20.44 23.79
C SER A 260 9.60 19.67 22.62
N VAL A 261 8.55 18.89 22.90
CA VAL A 261 7.78 18.16 21.87
C VAL A 261 7.22 19.11 20.81
N SER A 262 6.78 20.31 21.20
CA SER A 262 6.28 21.33 20.26
C SER A 262 7.40 21.81 19.32
N ARG A 263 8.59 22.09 19.86
CA ARG A 263 9.76 22.46 19.05
C ARG A 263 10.19 21.33 18.12
N LEU A 264 10.20 20.08 18.61
CA LEU A 264 10.50 18.90 17.79
C LEU A 264 9.50 18.76 16.63
N LYS A 265 8.19 18.85 16.90
CA LYS A 265 7.15 18.78 15.85
C LYS A 265 7.32 19.86 14.79
N SER A 266 7.59 21.10 15.20
CA SER A 266 7.86 22.19 14.26
C SER A 266 9.12 21.94 13.44
N TRP A 267 10.18 21.42 14.06
CA TRP A 267 11.44 21.10 13.40
C TRP A 267 11.28 19.95 12.38
N LEU A 268 10.53 18.91 12.74
CA LEU A 268 10.18 17.77 11.87
C LEU A 268 9.23 18.14 10.72
N GLY A 269 8.67 19.35 10.71
CA GLY A 269 7.87 19.86 9.59
C GLY A 269 8.71 20.16 8.33
N ASN A 270 10.04 20.15 8.43
CA ASN A 270 10.96 20.34 7.31
C ASN A 270 11.64 19.02 6.93
N THR A 271 11.46 18.58 5.69
CA THR A 271 12.05 17.35 5.15
C THR A 271 13.57 17.29 5.26
N ALA A 272 14.28 18.42 5.15
CA ALA A 272 15.74 18.47 5.31
C ALA A 272 16.17 18.12 6.75
N ASN A 273 15.39 18.53 7.75
CA ASN A 273 15.62 18.16 9.14
C ASN A 273 15.35 16.68 9.38
N ILE A 274 14.33 16.11 8.73
CA ILE A 274 14.10 14.66 8.77
C ILE A 274 15.30 13.94 8.18
N ALA A 275 15.76 14.33 6.99
CA ALA A 275 16.93 13.73 6.34
C ALA A 275 18.20 13.82 7.20
N ASP A 276 18.46 14.98 7.83
CA ASP A 276 19.54 15.14 8.79
C ASP A 276 19.40 14.19 9.98
N LEU A 277 18.20 14.05 10.55
CA LEU A 277 17.93 13.14 11.65
C LEU A 277 18.21 11.67 11.28
N LEU A 278 17.85 11.26 10.06
CA LEU A 278 18.07 9.88 9.58
C LEU A 278 19.55 9.54 9.40
N LEU A 279 20.40 10.54 9.14
CA LEU A 279 21.84 10.37 8.94
C LEU A 279 22.63 10.57 10.23
N ASN A 280 22.37 11.67 10.93
CA ASN A 280 23.18 12.16 12.04
C ASN A 280 22.53 11.93 13.41
N GLY A 281 21.24 11.58 13.45
CA GLY A 281 20.46 11.38 14.67
C GLY A 281 20.06 9.93 14.94
N VAL A 282 20.70 8.94 14.31
CA VAL A 282 20.39 7.51 14.51
C VAL A 282 20.47 7.08 15.98
N PRO A 283 21.48 7.51 16.79
CA PRO A 283 21.50 7.17 18.21
C PRO A 283 20.28 7.71 18.97
N ASP A 284 19.82 8.91 18.65
CA ASP A 284 18.64 9.52 19.29
C ASP A 284 17.36 8.74 18.94
N LEU A 285 17.23 8.35 17.67
CA LEU A 285 16.12 7.54 17.19
C LEU A 285 16.10 6.16 17.85
N ALA A 286 17.26 5.52 17.96
CA ALA A 286 17.38 4.21 18.60
C ALA A 286 17.01 4.29 20.09
N ALA A 287 17.52 5.28 20.83
CA ALA A 287 17.17 5.48 22.23
C ALA A 287 15.67 5.75 22.44
N ALA A 288 15.05 6.55 21.56
CA ALA A 288 13.61 6.79 21.59
C ALA A 288 12.78 5.54 21.26
N TYR A 289 13.28 4.67 20.37
CA TYR A 289 12.65 3.40 20.02
C TYR A 289 12.67 2.41 21.18
N GLU A 290 13.83 2.19 21.80
CA GLU A 290 13.99 1.26 22.93
C GLU A 290 13.03 1.58 24.09
N ALA A 291 12.74 2.86 24.32
CA ALA A 291 11.82 3.31 25.36
C ALA A 291 10.33 2.97 25.09
N VAL A 292 9.95 2.58 23.87
CA VAL A 292 8.55 2.33 23.48
C VAL A 292 8.34 1.03 22.68
N ALA A 293 9.40 0.23 22.48
CA ALA A 293 9.44 -0.90 21.54
C ALA A 293 8.44 -2.03 21.85
N ASP A 294 8.08 -2.24 23.11
CA ASP A 294 7.26 -3.40 23.54
C ASP A 294 5.81 -3.40 23.02
N ASP A 295 5.32 -2.33 22.37
CA ASP A 295 3.88 -2.13 22.17
C ASP A 295 3.51 -1.17 21.01
N PHE A 296 4.39 -1.00 20.03
CA PHE A 296 4.12 -0.05 18.94
C PHE A 296 3.59 -0.75 17.69
N ASN A 297 2.27 -0.77 17.54
CA ASN A 297 1.66 -1.15 16.27
C ASN A 297 1.70 0.05 15.32
N LEU A 298 2.32 -0.14 14.14
CA LEU A 298 2.36 0.84 13.07
C LEU A 298 1.14 0.74 12.19
N THR A 299 0.70 1.88 11.65
CA THR A 299 -0.41 1.95 10.68
C THR A 299 -0.15 0.97 9.53
N SER A 300 -0.96 -0.08 9.44
CA SER A 300 -0.92 -1.03 8.33
C SER A 300 -2.20 -0.92 7.53
N LEU A 301 -2.04 -0.86 6.22
CA LEU A 301 -3.10 -1.08 5.27
C LEU A 301 -3.37 -2.59 5.18
N CYS A 302 -4.64 -2.94 5.06
CA CYS A 302 -5.14 -4.24 4.68
C CYS A 302 -5.84 -4.11 3.33
N LEU A 303 -5.91 -5.19 2.55
CA LEU A 303 -6.61 -5.18 1.26
C LEU A 303 -7.62 -6.32 1.18
N TYR A 304 -8.89 -5.95 1.01
CA TYR A 304 -9.88 -6.87 0.47
C TYR A 304 -9.76 -6.88 -1.06
N SER A 305 -9.68 -8.07 -1.65
CA SER A 305 -9.69 -8.27 -3.09
C SER A 305 -10.66 -9.40 -3.39
N GLY A 306 -11.85 -9.05 -3.86
CA GLY A 306 -12.94 -10.01 -4.00
C GLY A 306 -14.15 -9.45 -4.71
N PRO A 307 -15.19 -10.28 -4.92
CA PRO A 307 -16.43 -9.82 -5.52
C PRO A 307 -17.12 -8.76 -4.64
N LYS A 308 -17.89 -7.86 -5.26
CA LYS A 308 -18.74 -6.94 -4.49
C LYS A 308 -19.76 -7.74 -3.67
N ALA A 309 -19.87 -7.48 -2.38
CA ALA A 309 -20.91 -8.09 -1.55
C ALA A 309 -22.30 -7.62 -2.01
N ASN A 310 -23.26 -8.56 -2.14
CA ASN A 310 -24.65 -8.37 -2.58
C ASN A 310 -24.88 -8.12 -4.10
N ASP A 311 -24.64 -9.12 -4.94
CA ASP A 311 -25.25 -9.21 -6.28
C ASP A 311 -26.59 -10.00 -6.26
N GLY A 312 -27.09 -10.39 -5.08
CA GLY A 312 -28.27 -11.25 -4.94
C GLY A 312 -28.02 -12.72 -5.32
N SER A 313 -26.77 -13.13 -5.58
CA SER A 313 -26.44 -14.52 -5.83
C SER A 313 -26.56 -15.35 -4.54
N THR A 314 -27.13 -16.54 -4.68
CA THR A 314 -27.13 -17.55 -3.62
C THR A 314 -25.70 -18.00 -3.36
N GLU A 315 -25.14 -17.67 -2.19
CA GLU A 315 -23.79 -18.07 -1.81
C GLU A 315 -23.62 -19.60 -1.90
N GLY A 316 -22.86 -20.09 -2.88
CA GLY A 316 -22.30 -21.43 -2.83
C GLY A 316 -21.13 -21.43 -1.85
N VAL A 317 -21.31 -21.98 -0.65
CA VAL A 317 -20.23 -22.03 0.35
C VAL A 317 -19.34 -23.22 0.03
N TYR A 318 -18.12 -22.95 -0.44
CA TYR A 318 -17.08 -23.96 -0.55
C TYR A 318 -16.37 -24.09 0.80
N GLN A 319 -16.55 -25.24 1.45
CA GLN A 319 -15.81 -25.57 2.66
C GLN A 319 -14.60 -26.42 2.29
N ALA A 320 -13.43 -26.00 2.79
CA ALA A 320 -12.20 -26.75 2.65
C ALA A 320 -11.77 -27.32 4.01
N ARG A 321 -11.37 -28.59 4.03
CA ARG A 321 -10.70 -29.21 5.18
C ARG A 321 -9.55 -30.05 4.66
N LEU A 322 -8.34 -29.77 5.16
CA LEU A 322 -7.12 -30.55 4.87
C LEU A 322 -6.85 -30.74 3.37
N GLY A 323 -6.97 -29.66 2.57
CA GLY A 323 -6.60 -29.67 1.15
C GLY A 323 -7.65 -30.26 0.19
N SER A 324 -8.81 -30.69 0.68
CA SER A 324 -9.95 -31.09 -0.15
C SER A 324 -11.06 -30.04 -0.06
N TYR A 325 -11.69 -29.70 -1.20
CA TYR A 325 -12.87 -28.84 -1.26
C TYR A 325 -14.10 -29.67 -1.66
N PHE A 326 -15.26 -29.32 -1.11
CA PHE A 326 -16.54 -29.88 -1.52
C PHE A 326 -17.55 -28.74 -1.71
N HIS A 327 -18.37 -28.86 -2.75
CA HIS A 327 -19.46 -27.93 -3.02
C HIS A 327 -20.70 -28.39 -2.24
N ALA A 328 -21.14 -27.61 -1.26
CA ALA A 328 -22.38 -27.86 -0.52
C ALA A 328 -23.44 -26.82 -0.91
N PRO A 329 -24.70 -27.21 -1.18
CA PRO A 329 -25.78 -26.25 -1.34
C PRO A 329 -26.01 -25.50 -0.02
N THR A 330 -26.27 -24.19 -0.11
CA THR A 330 -26.42 -23.27 1.01
C THR A 330 -27.54 -23.71 1.96
N LEU A 331 -27.17 -24.19 3.15
CA LEU A 331 -28.09 -24.18 4.29
C LEU A 331 -28.10 -22.74 4.81
N ARG A 332 -29.19 -21.99 4.56
CA ARG A 332 -29.46 -20.73 5.26
C ARG A 332 -29.39 -21.01 6.76
N ARG A 333 -28.31 -20.57 7.41
CA ARG A 333 -28.31 -20.39 8.85
C ARG A 333 -28.67 -18.93 9.10
N GLU A 334 -29.88 -18.71 9.61
CA GLU A 334 -30.19 -17.48 10.31
C GLU A 334 -29.22 -17.37 11.48
N ILE A 335 -28.42 -16.31 11.46
CA ILE A 335 -27.49 -15.98 12.53
C ILE A 335 -28.32 -15.16 13.53
N GLY A 336 -28.62 -15.75 14.68
CA GLY A 336 -29.26 -15.07 15.81
C GLY A 336 -28.28 -14.30 16.67
#